data_AF-A0A0C3S0I5-F1
#
_entry.id   AF-A0A0C3S0I5-F1
#
_cell.length_a   1.000
_cell.length_b   1.000
_cell.length_c   1.000
_cell.angle_alpha   90.00
_cell.angle_beta   90.00
_cell.angle_gamma   90.00
#
_symmetry.space_group_name_H-M   'P 1'
#
loop_
_entity.id
_entity.type
_entity.pdbx_description
1 polymer ?
#
loop_
_entity_poly.entity_id
_entity_poly.type
_entity_poly.pdbx_seq_one_letter_code
_entity_poly.pdbx_strand_id
1 'polypeptide(L)'
;MAALNSLSHSNHFAGTYCSCIDIAPLRGTDNYFSWSIHMEDLLFDFGLWGYVAGGIKAPVPKDEKDTDAQGELEKWQKKDRSALAAIRYRVSDSILVTSGLRSAKTSKDAWDKVSLRYKKRGKGMH
;
A
#
# COMPACT_ATOMS: atom_id res chain seq x y z
N MET A 1 -20.03 -53.69 -19.31
CA MET A 1 -19.88 -52.26 -19.64
C MET A 1 -19.29 -51.55 -18.45
N ALA A 2 -18.19 -50.82 -18.70
CA ALA A 2 -17.54 -49.73 -17.95
C ALA A 2 -17.43 -49.78 -16.41
N ALA A 3 -16.19 -49.58 -15.96
CA ALA A 3 -15.72 -49.44 -14.59
C ALA A 3 -15.59 -47.96 -14.15
N LEU A 4 -15.14 -47.78 -12.88
CA LEU A 4 -14.48 -46.61 -12.27
C LEU A 4 -15.43 -45.52 -11.72
N ASN A 5 -15.23 -44.87 -10.57
CA ASN A 5 -14.22 -44.93 -9.52
C ASN A 5 -14.74 -44.17 -8.27
N SER A 6 -14.24 -44.55 -7.10
CA SER A 6 -14.31 -43.77 -5.85
C SER A 6 -13.58 -42.43 -5.99
N LEU A 7 -14.09 -41.34 -5.41
CA LEU A 7 -13.36 -40.09 -5.20
C LEU A 7 -13.68 -39.49 -3.83
N SER A 8 -12.71 -39.65 -2.95
CA SER A 8 -12.48 -38.86 -1.73
C SER A 8 -12.48 -37.37 -2.07
N HIS A 9 -13.31 -36.58 -1.38
CA HIS A 9 -13.16 -35.11 -1.36
C HIS A 9 -12.51 -34.69 -0.04
N SER A 10 -11.20 -34.91 0.04
CA SER A 10 -10.33 -34.10 0.89
C SER A 10 -9.82 -32.94 0.04
N ASN A 11 -10.39 -31.74 0.20
CA ASN A 11 -9.77 -30.51 -0.31
C ASN A 11 -9.34 -29.63 0.85
N HIS A 12 -8.08 -29.85 1.20
CA HIS A 12 -7.22 -29.06 2.05
C HIS A 12 -7.03 -27.69 1.38
N PHE A 13 -7.63 -26.62 1.91
CA PHE A 13 -7.44 -25.25 1.40
C PHE A 13 -6.16 -24.66 1.98
N ALA A 14 -5.03 -25.25 1.61
CA ALA A 14 -3.70 -24.65 1.74
C ALA A 14 -3.29 -24.21 0.32
N GLY A 15 -3.58 -22.96 -0.02
CA GLY A 15 -3.35 -22.41 -1.36
C GLY A 15 -2.94 -20.95 -1.29
N THR A 16 -1.62 -20.74 -1.29
CA THR A 16 -0.89 -19.67 -1.97
C THR A 16 -1.75 -18.56 -2.62
N TYR A 17 -2.12 -17.51 -1.87
CA TYR A 17 -2.57 -16.26 -2.47
C TYR A 17 -1.35 -15.50 -3.01
N CYS A 18 -0.78 -15.98 -4.12
CA CYS A 18 0.06 -15.16 -4.99
C CYS A 18 -0.73 -14.90 -6.28
N SER A 19 -1.97 -14.40 -6.14
CA SER A 19 -2.59 -13.68 -7.23
C SER A 19 -1.97 -12.30 -7.24
N CYS A 20 -1.42 -11.86 -8.37
CA CYS A 20 -1.11 -10.46 -8.60
C CYS A 20 -2.36 -9.63 -8.25
N ILE A 21 -2.38 -9.01 -7.07
CA ILE A 21 -3.52 -8.21 -6.62
C ILE A 21 -3.58 -7.01 -7.56
N ASP A 22 -4.50 -7.10 -8.53
CA ASP A 22 -4.75 -6.06 -9.51
C ASP A 22 -5.67 -5.02 -8.86
N ILE A 23 -5.05 -3.93 -8.41
CA ILE A 23 -5.75 -2.80 -7.80
C ILE A 23 -5.91 -1.77 -8.90
N ALA A 24 -7.15 -1.57 -9.33
CA ALA A 24 -7.48 -0.56 -10.32
C ALA A 24 -6.87 0.80 -9.91
N PRO A 25 -6.17 1.50 -10.82
CA PRO A 25 -5.46 2.71 -10.45
C PRO A 25 -6.43 3.78 -9.95
N LEU A 26 -5.99 4.63 -9.02
CA LEU A 26 -6.76 5.80 -8.63
C LEU A 26 -6.95 6.72 -9.85
N ARG A 27 -8.20 7.06 -10.17
CA ARG A 27 -8.57 7.94 -11.28
C ARG A 27 -9.24 9.22 -10.80
N GLY A 28 -9.82 9.19 -9.61
CA GLY A 28 -10.47 10.36 -9.06
C GLY A 28 -11.18 10.05 -7.75
N THR A 29 -12.17 10.87 -7.47
CA THR A 29 -12.99 10.80 -6.25
C THR A 29 -14.01 9.67 -6.31
N ASP A 30 -14.40 9.29 -7.53
CA ASP A 30 -15.32 8.22 -7.89
C ASP A 30 -14.86 6.86 -7.39
N ASN A 31 -13.56 6.55 -7.55
CA ASN A 31 -13.01 5.26 -7.13
C ASN A 31 -12.13 5.33 -5.87
N TYR A 32 -12.03 6.49 -5.21
CA TYR A 32 -11.12 6.68 -4.09
C TYR A 32 -11.40 5.73 -2.92
N PHE A 33 -12.65 5.54 -2.52
CA PHE A 33 -12.97 4.69 -1.36
C PHE A 33 -12.56 3.24 -1.58
N SER A 34 -13.00 2.63 -2.69
CA SER A 34 -12.60 1.26 -3.04
C SER A 34 -11.09 1.14 -3.20
N TRP A 35 -10.45 2.10 -3.88
CA TRP A 35 -9.00 2.14 -4.02
C TRP A 35 -8.30 2.19 -2.66
N SER A 36 -8.77 3.02 -1.73
CA SER A 36 -8.16 3.17 -0.41
C SER A 36 -8.24 1.90 0.42
N ILE A 37 -9.36 1.17 0.36
CA ILE A 37 -9.53 -0.11 1.06
C ILE A 37 -8.54 -1.14 0.50
N HIS A 38 -8.50 -1.30 -0.82
CA HIS A 38 -7.58 -2.24 -1.46
C HIS A 38 -6.10 -1.90 -1.20
N MET A 39 -5.76 -0.61 -1.17
CA MET A 39 -4.41 -0.16 -0.83
C MET A 39 -4.07 -0.45 0.64
N GLU A 40 -5.00 -0.21 1.56
CA GLU A 40 -4.82 -0.53 2.98
C GLU A 40 -4.57 -2.03 3.18
N ASP A 41 -5.43 -2.89 2.62
CA ASP A 41 -5.27 -4.35 2.69
C ASP A 41 -3.91 -4.81 2.16
N LEU A 42 -3.51 -4.34 0.98
CA LEU A 42 -2.22 -4.69 0.41
C LEU A 42 -1.03 -4.21 1.27
N LEU A 43 -1.10 -2.98 1.76
CA LEU A 43 -0.04 -2.45 2.61
C LEU A 43 0.03 -3.19 3.94
N PHE A 44 -1.09 -3.68 4.47
CA PHE A 44 -1.11 -4.56 5.63
C PHE A 44 -0.47 -5.91 5.32
N ASP A 45 -0.84 -6.56 4.21
CA ASP A 45 -0.28 -7.86 3.79
C ASP A 45 1.25 -7.81 3.63
N PHE A 46 1.78 -6.67 3.18
CA PHE A 46 3.23 -6.47 3.07
C PHE A 46 3.92 -5.92 4.34
N GLY A 47 3.18 -5.69 5.42
CA GLY A 47 3.70 -5.11 6.66
C GLY A 47 4.18 -3.66 6.50
N LEU A 48 3.62 -2.93 5.53
CA LEU A 48 3.97 -1.56 5.16
C LEU A 48 2.99 -0.51 5.71
N TRP A 49 1.78 -0.92 6.10
CA TRP A 49 0.74 0.02 6.55
C TRP A 49 1.19 0.90 7.73
N GLY A 50 1.96 0.35 8.68
CA GLY A 50 2.46 1.10 9.83
C GLY A 50 3.29 2.34 9.44
N TYR A 51 4.00 2.30 8.31
CA TYR A 51 4.75 3.44 7.77
C TYR A 51 3.81 4.50 7.18
N VAL A 52 2.79 4.06 6.44
CA VAL A 52 1.80 4.91 5.78
C VAL A 52 0.89 5.62 6.80
N ALA A 53 0.40 4.88 7.78
CA ALA A 53 -0.41 5.43 8.87
C ALA A 53 0.41 6.37 9.78
N GLY A 54 1.73 6.19 9.83
CA GLY A 54 2.63 6.92 10.72
C GLY A 54 2.78 6.31 12.12
N GLY A 55 2.36 5.06 12.29
CA GLY A 55 2.58 4.30 13.52
C GLY A 55 4.05 3.92 13.71
N ILE A 56 4.77 3.62 12.62
CA ILE A 56 6.21 3.33 12.63
C ILE A 56 6.99 4.60 12.27
N LYS A 57 7.60 5.24 13.27
CA LYS A 57 8.36 6.47 13.10
C LYS A 57 9.79 6.19 12.64
N ALA A 58 10.35 7.12 11.87
CA ALA A 58 11.76 7.07 11.50
C ALA A 58 12.63 7.16 12.77
N PRO A 59 13.65 6.30 12.91
CA PRO A 59 14.67 6.45 13.94
C PRO A 59 15.38 7.80 13.81
N VAL A 60 15.78 8.38 14.94
CA VAL A 60 16.51 9.66 14.98
C VAL A 60 17.89 9.37 15.57
N PRO A 61 18.94 9.27 14.73
CA PRO A 61 20.31 9.16 15.22
C PRO A 61 20.69 10.39 16.05
N LYS A 62 21.38 10.19 17.17
CA LYS A 62 21.84 11.30 18.01
C LYS A 62 22.97 12.09 17.34
N ASP A 63 23.83 11.37 16.63
CA ASP A 63 24.98 11.91 15.91
C ASP A 63 25.46 10.89 14.85
N GLU A 64 26.50 11.27 14.09
CA GLU A 64 27.06 10.47 13.00
C GLU A 64 27.76 9.17 13.47
N LYS A 65 28.00 8.99 14.78
CA LYS A 65 28.60 7.78 15.33
C LYS A 65 27.56 6.80 15.89
N ASP A 66 26.29 7.18 15.92
CA ASP A 66 25.18 6.30 16.31
C ASP A 66 24.86 5.32 15.16
N THR A 67 25.77 4.37 14.95
CA THR A 67 25.72 3.42 13.83
C THR A 67 24.49 2.52 13.89
N ASP A 68 24.01 2.21 15.09
CA ASP A 68 22.81 1.39 15.28
C ASP A 68 21.56 2.16 14.84
N ALA A 69 21.37 3.40 15.29
CA ALA A 69 20.24 4.22 14.86
C ALA A 69 20.28 4.53 13.35
N GLN A 70 21.47 4.69 12.77
CA GLN A 70 21.64 4.86 11.33
C GLN A 70 21.26 3.60 10.55
N GLY A 71 21.67 2.42 11.01
CA GLY A 71 21.29 1.15 10.41
C GLY A 71 19.78 0.93 10.44
N GLU A 72 19.13 1.25 11.56
CA GLU A 72 17.68 1.19 11.69
C GLU A 72 16.98 2.25 10.82
N LEU A 73 17.55 3.45 10.69
CA LEU A 73 17.04 4.49 9.80
C LEU A 73 17.09 4.05 8.33
N GLU A 74 18.18 3.42 7.89
CA GLU A 74 18.28 2.89 6.53
C GLU A 74 17.24 1.80 6.26
N LYS A 75 17.05 0.87 7.21
CA LYS A 75 16.01 -0.17 7.13
C LYS A 75 14.61 0.45 7.05
N TRP A 76 14.34 1.45 7.89
CA TRP A 76 13.09 2.20 7.88
C TRP A 76 12.87 2.89 6.52
N GLN A 77 13.88 3.58 5.99
CA GLN A 77 13.82 4.27 4.70
C GLN A 77 13.52 3.31 3.55
N LYS A 78 14.11 2.11 3.54
CA LYS A 78 13.83 1.07 2.54
C LYS A 78 12.35 0.67 2.55
N LYS A 79 11.79 0.42 3.74
CA LYS A 79 10.37 0.04 3.89
C LYS A 79 9.41 1.18 3.55
N ASP A 80 9.68 2.40 4.03
CA ASP A 80 8.90 3.58 3.65
C ASP A 80 8.96 3.82 2.13
N ARG A 81 10.12 3.62 1.51
CA ARG A 81 10.26 3.74 0.06
C ARG A 81 9.45 2.69 -0.70
N SER A 82 9.43 1.44 -0.23
CA SER A 82 8.57 0.39 -0.80
C SER A 82 7.09 0.76 -0.69
N ALA A 83 6.65 1.27 0.46
CA ALA A 83 5.27 1.72 0.65
C ALA A 83 4.90 2.89 -0.28
N LEU A 84 5.80 3.87 -0.41
CA LEU A 84 5.64 5.00 -1.32
C LEU A 84 5.57 4.56 -2.78
N ALA A 85 6.38 3.58 -3.19
CA ALA A 85 6.35 3.01 -4.53
C ALA A 85 5.02 2.29 -4.80
N ALA A 86 4.53 1.49 -3.84
CA ALA A 86 3.24 0.81 -3.96
C ALA A 86 2.08 1.78 -4.19
N ILE A 87 2.07 2.92 -3.49
CA ILE A 87 1.08 4.00 -3.73
C ILE A 87 1.24 4.57 -5.14
N ARG A 88 2.46 4.94 -5.55
CA ARG A 88 2.71 5.59 -6.85
C ARG A 88 2.39 4.68 -8.05
N TYR A 89 2.61 3.38 -7.95
CA TYR A 89 2.30 2.44 -9.03
C TYR A 89 0.81 2.18 -9.22
N ARG A 90 -0.03 2.61 -8.26
CA ARG A 90 -1.47 2.36 -8.27
C ARG A 90 -2.28 3.63 -8.32
N VAL A 91 -1.68 4.71 -8.76
CA VAL A 91 -2.39 5.90 -9.21
C VAL A 91 -2.24 6.02 -10.71
N SER A 92 -3.22 6.61 -11.38
CA SER A 92 -3.07 6.98 -12.79
C SER A 92 -1.96 8.02 -12.98
N ASP A 93 -1.32 8.03 -14.16
CA ASP A 93 -0.25 8.99 -14.49
C ASP A 93 -0.69 10.45 -14.30
N SER A 94 -1.95 10.76 -14.66
CA SER A 94 -2.54 12.08 -14.44
C SER A 94 -2.53 12.48 -12.96
N ILE A 95 -2.90 11.55 -12.07
CA ILE A 95 -2.85 11.79 -10.62
C ILE A 95 -1.41 11.86 -10.13
N LEU A 96 -0.52 10.96 -10.59
CA LEU A 96 0.88 10.94 -10.19
C LEU A 96 1.55 12.31 -10.40
N VAL A 97 1.27 12.96 -11.54
CA VAL A 97 1.79 14.28 -11.89
C VAL A 97 1.09 15.39 -11.12
N THR A 98 -0.24 15.35 -11.00
CA THR A 98 -1.02 16.50 -10.50
C THR A 98 -1.21 16.53 -8.98
N SER A 99 -1.02 15.42 -8.26
CA SER A 99 -1.37 15.29 -6.82
C SER A 99 -0.24 15.58 -5.84
N GLY A 100 0.92 16.05 -6.33
CA GLY A 100 2.09 16.29 -5.47
C GLY A 100 2.76 14.99 -5.00
N LEU A 101 2.36 13.83 -5.54
CA LEU A 101 2.98 12.54 -5.26
C LEU A 101 4.45 12.48 -5.71
N ARG A 102 4.82 13.23 -6.76
CA ARG A 102 6.23 13.35 -7.19
C ARG A 102 7.13 13.93 -6.10
N SER A 103 6.68 14.95 -5.39
CA SER A 103 7.45 15.63 -4.34
C SER A 103 7.25 15.02 -2.95
N ALA A 104 6.40 14.02 -2.81
CA ALA A 104 6.19 13.34 -1.54
C ALA A 104 7.48 12.67 -1.05
N LYS A 105 7.87 13.00 0.18
CA LYS A 105 9.13 12.53 0.79
C LYS A 105 8.96 11.18 1.47
N THR A 106 7.79 10.92 2.05
CA THR A 106 7.45 9.68 2.76
C THR A 106 6.17 9.07 2.22
N SER A 107 5.98 7.79 2.50
CA SER A 107 4.73 7.09 2.15
C SER A 107 3.51 7.69 2.85
N LYS A 108 3.67 8.11 4.11
CA LYS A 108 2.65 8.86 4.87
C LYS A 108 2.26 10.17 4.18
N ASP A 109 3.24 11.00 3.80
CA ASP A 109 2.99 12.28 3.13
C ASP A 109 2.27 12.06 1.78
N ALA A 110 2.65 11.02 1.03
CA ALA A 110 1.94 10.63 -0.18
C ALA A 110 0.47 10.24 0.08
N TRP A 111 0.23 9.39 1.09
CA TRP A 111 -1.12 8.97 1.46
C TRP A 111 -1.98 10.12 1.95
N ASP A 112 -1.44 11.02 2.78
CA ASP A 112 -2.14 12.18 3.31
C ASP A 112 -2.54 13.14 2.18
N LYS A 113 -1.66 13.38 1.19
CA LYS A 113 -1.96 14.20 0.00
C LYS A 113 -3.10 13.62 -0.84
N VAL A 114 -3.04 12.33 -1.14
CA VAL A 114 -4.07 11.62 -1.91
C VAL A 114 -5.40 11.63 -1.14
N SER A 115 -5.35 11.27 0.14
CA SER A 115 -6.53 11.23 1.00
C SER A 115 -7.17 12.61 1.14
N LEU A 116 -6.40 13.66 1.39
CA LEU A 116 -6.91 15.02 1.49
C LEU A 116 -7.63 15.45 0.21
N ARG A 117 -7.07 15.12 -0.96
CA ARG A 117 -7.58 15.57 -2.25
C ARG A 117 -8.82 14.79 -2.71
N TYR A 118 -8.84 13.48 -2.52
CA TYR A 118 -9.87 12.62 -3.13
C TYR A 118 -10.94 12.14 -2.14
N LYS A 119 -10.67 12.12 -0.82
CA LYS A 119 -11.66 11.78 0.22
C LYS A 119 -12.75 12.84 0.37
N LYS A 120 -12.39 14.13 0.30
CA LYS A 120 -13.31 15.25 0.60
C LYS A 120 -14.35 15.53 -0.49
N ARG A 121 -14.20 14.96 -1.67
CA ARG A 121 -15.03 15.30 -2.84
C ARG A 121 -16.02 14.21 -3.24
N GLY A 122 -16.38 13.36 -2.27
CA GLY A 122 -17.51 12.42 -2.32
C GLY A 122 -18.71 12.82 -1.44
N LYS A 123 -18.65 13.94 -0.71
CA LYS A 123 -19.75 14.46 0.14
C LYS A 123 -20.48 15.65 -0.51
N GLY A 124 -21.00 15.44 -1.72
CA GLY A 124 -21.72 16.49 -2.45
C GLY A 124 -22.77 15.95 -3.41
N MET A 125 -23.38 14.81 -3.07
CA MET A 125 -24.51 14.27 -3.83
C MET A 125 -25.58 13.80 -2.85
N HIS A 126 -26.35 14.78 -2.34
CA HIS A 126 -27.70 14.63 -1.83
C HIS A 126 -28.51 15.82 -2.33
#